data_AF-A0A948Q7B8-F1
#
_entry.id   AF-A0A948Q7B8-F1
#
_cell.length_a   1.000
_cell.length_b   1.000
_cell.length_c   1.000
_cell.angle_alpha   90.00
_cell.angle_beta   90.00
_cell.angle_gamma   90.00
#
_symmetry.space_group_name_H-M   'P 1'
#
loop_
_entity.id
_entity.type
_entity.pdbx_description
1 polymer ?
#
loop_
_entity_poly.entity_id
_entity_poly.type
_entity_poly.pdbx_seq_one_letter_code
_entity_poly.pdbx_strand_id
1 'polypeptide(L)'
;MKTSVPLMALQTATLALAGLLTAAAAPSAHADASRPGPWGLGLEAGIIKLQEGDWDYSGPGPFAGLILSRELHPNWTVLARVRAGRAQVGVDEPFGEAGWSSGSAFPLYTAATQTLCQVRYRFDASRPYSPFFGLGFGVRSWKVIRTDGAEPGWFPGDDPIDGFDLEGNEVPLEGKDFLWEVAFGVEATLGGNLGVSAEAFYQVGQGNDRDSSGLSSVWGPAHVDANRAAGGGLIGLTWRFGAHDRDGDGVPDDRDSCPDIPEDRDGFNDTDGCPDPDNDQDGIPDARDLCPNLAEDFDGFEDEDGCPEVDNDGDGVLDGRDRCPDTPPGTLVDKHGCPLDSGRPD
;
A
#
# COMPACT_ATOMS: atom_id res chain seq x y z
N MET A 1 -21.12 -6.18 -33.36
CA MET A 1 -20.14 -7.29 -33.44
C MET A 1 -19.66 -7.62 -32.04
N LYS A 2 -19.41 -8.90 -31.76
CA LYS A 2 -19.13 -9.47 -30.44
C LYS A 2 -17.98 -8.72 -29.72
N THR A 3 -18.25 -8.22 -28.52
CA THR A 3 -17.23 -7.81 -27.54
C THR A 3 -16.58 -9.06 -26.96
N SER A 4 -15.73 -9.72 -27.75
CA SER A 4 -14.84 -10.76 -27.24
C SER A 4 -13.65 -10.09 -26.57
N VAL A 5 -13.62 -10.08 -25.24
CA VAL A 5 -12.34 -9.97 -24.52
C VAL A 5 -11.42 -11.07 -25.09
N PRO A 6 -10.24 -10.75 -25.63
CA PRO A 6 -9.44 -11.74 -26.32
C PRO A 6 -9.01 -12.81 -25.31
N LEU A 7 -9.36 -14.06 -25.62
CA LEU A 7 -9.07 -15.29 -24.84
C LEU A 7 -7.57 -15.42 -24.48
N MET A 8 -6.69 -14.72 -25.21
CA MET A 8 -5.25 -14.63 -24.95
C MET A 8 -4.87 -13.80 -23.72
N ALA A 9 -5.64 -12.77 -23.35
CA ALA A 9 -5.39 -12.00 -22.11
C ALA A 9 -5.58 -12.88 -20.86
N LEU A 10 -6.43 -13.91 -20.96
CA LEU A 10 -6.66 -14.91 -19.93
C LEU A 10 -5.45 -15.84 -19.76
N GLN A 11 -4.80 -16.25 -20.87
CA GLN A 11 -3.64 -17.16 -20.82
C GLN A 11 -2.38 -16.51 -20.22
N THR A 12 -2.12 -15.22 -20.48
CA THR A 12 -0.97 -14.51 -19.89
C THR A 12 -1.20 -14.12 -18.43
N ALA A 13 -2.44 -13.77 -18.05
CA ALA A 13 -2.81 -13.61 -16.65
C ALA A 13 -2.62 -14.89 -15.84
N THR A 14 -2.82 -16.07 -16.46
CA THR A 14 -2.62 -17.38 -15.81
C THR A 14 -1.14 -17.66 -15.50
N LEU A 15 -0.20 -17.22 -16.35
CA LEU A 15 1.25 -17.37 -16.13
C LEU A 15 1.79 -16.40 -15.07
N ALA A 16 1.30 -15.16 -15.03
CA ALA A 16 1.64 -14.22 -13.96
C ALA A 16 1.08 -14.67 -12.60
N LEU A 17 -0.13 -15.23 -12.59
CA LEU A 17 -0.73 -15.84 -11.40
C LEU A 17 0.03 -17.10 -10.95
N ALA A 18 0.48 -17.94 -11.88
CA ALA A 18 1.31 -19.11 -11.59
C ALA A 18 2.72 -18.74 -11.09
N GLY A 19 3.30 -17.65 -11.59
CA GLY A 19 4.55 -17.07 -11.07
C GLY A 19 4.39 -16.54 -9.64
N LEU A 20 3.27 -15.89 -9.32
CA LEU A 20 2.93 -15.47 -7.96
C LEU A 20 2.75 -16.66 -7.01
N LEU A 21 2.05 -17.70 -7.47
CA LEU A 21 1.80 -18.93 -6.69
C LEU A 21 3.08 -19.72 -6.43
N THR A 22 4.06 -19.67 -7.34
CA THR A 22 5.35 -20.36 -7.17
C THR A 22 6.34 -19.55 -6.32
N ALA A 23 6.36 -18.22 -6.44
CA ALA A 23 7.13 -17.36 -5.52
C ALA A 23 6.57 -17.40 -4.08
N ALA A 24 5.25 -17.56 -3.92
CA ALA A 24 4.60 -17.79 -2.63
C ALA A 24 4.89 -19.17 -2.00
N ALA A 25 5.49 -20.10 -2.75
CA ALA A 25 5.76 -21.48 -2.31
C ALA A 25 7.24 -21.80 -2.10
N ALA A 26 8.17 -20.86 -2.30
CA ALA A 26 9.59 -21.11 -2.10
C ALA A 26 9.94 -21.01 -0.60
N PRO A 27 10.29 -22.11 0.09
CA PRO A 27 10.74 -22.03 1.47
C PRO A 27 12.14 -21.42 1.48
N SER A 28 12.30 -20.23 2.07
CA SER A 28 13.63 -19.70 2.37
C SER A 28 14.23 -20.52 3.51
N ALA A 29 15.21 -21.37 3.19
CA ALA A 29 16.08 -21.96 4.19
C ALA A 29 16.92 -20.82 4.82
N HIS A 30 16.79 -20.64 6.13
CA HIS A 30 17.54 -19.70 6.99
C HIS A 30 16.99 -18.28 7.15
N ALA A 31 15.81 -18.19 7.75
CA ALA A 31 15.48 -17.32 8.88
C ALA A 31 14.10 -17.80 9.39
N ASP A 32 13.76 -17.51 10.63
CA ASP A 32 12.46 -17.82 11.23
C ASP A 32 11.31 -17.36 10.30
N ALA A 33 10.76 -18.30 9.52
CA ALA A 33 9.83 -18.03 8.44
C ALA A 33 8.41 -18.08 8.98
N SER A 34 8.02 -17.02 9.69
CA SER A 34 6.61 -16.69 9.90
C SER A 34 5.90 -16.67 8.54
N ARG A 35 4.74 -17.32 8.49
CA ARG A 35 4.02 -17.64 7.26
C ARG A 35 3.63 -16.36 6.51
N PRO A 36 3.44 -16.42 5.18
CA PRO A 36 3.21 -15.21 4.39
C PRO A 36 1.95 -14.46 4.87
N GLY A 37 2.05 -13.14 5.00
CA GLY A 37 1.02 -12.21 5.48
C GLY A 37 -0.20 -12.06 4.55
N PRO A 38 -1.05 -11.04 4.70
CA PRO A 38 -2.36 -10.98 4.05
C PRO A 38 -2.29 -11.00 2.51
N TRP A 39 -3.37 -11.50 1.90
CA TRP A 39 -3.65 -11.27 0.48
C TRP A 39 -4.22 -9.86 0.29
N GLY A 40 -4.02 -9.27 -0.88
CA GLY A 40 -4.67 -8.03 -1.26
C GLY A 40 -5.27 -8.10 -2.66
N LEU A 41 -6.45 -7.50 -2.82
CA LEU A 41 -7.08 -7.27 -4.12
C LEU A 41 -7.29 -5.78 -4.29
N GLY A 42 -6.87 -5.23 -5.42
CA GLY A 42 -6.86 -3.80 -5.62
C GLY A 42 -7.16 -3.36 -7.03
N LEU A 43 -7.36 -2.05 -7.15
CA LEU A 43 -7.52 -1.31 -8.38
C LEU A 43 -6.45 -0.24 -8.43
N GLU A 44 -5.97 0.09 -9.63
CA GLU A 44 -5.11 1.24 -9.86
C GLU A 44 -5.58 2.03 -11.07
N ALA A 45 -5.32 3.33 -11.06
CA ALA A 45 -5.59 4.20 -12.19
C ALA A 45 -4.62 5.37 -12.23
N GLY A 46 -4.36 5.89 -13.42
CA GLY A 46 -3.51 7.05 -13.59
C GLY A 46 -3.13 7.28 -15.04
N ILE A 47 -1.94 7.85 -15.23
CA ILE A 47 -1.44 8.26 -16.54
C ILE A 47 -0.15 7.55 -16.87
N ILE A 48 -0.02 7.12 -18.12
CA ILE A 48 1.20 6.55 -18.69
C ILE A 48 1.52 7.30 -19.96
N LYS A 49 2.73 7.83 -20.05
CA LYS A 49 3.31 8.38 -21.27
C LYS A 49 4.30 7.34 -21.82
N LEU A 50 4.05 6.91 -23.06
CA LEU A 50 5.02 6.12 -23.81
C LEU A 50 6.13 7.07 -24.27
N GLN A 51 7.39 6.66 -24.24
CA GLN A 51 8.48 7.53 -24.67
C GLN A 51 8.84 7.21 -26.11
N GLU A 52 8.50 8.12 -27.02
CA GLU A 52 8.76 8.04 -28.45
C GLU A 52 10.11 8.72 -28.79
N GLY A 53 11.23 8.12 -28.39
CA GLY A 53 12.50 8.37 -29.08
C GLY A 53 13.08 9.78 -28.99
N ASP A 54 13.88 10.14 -29.99
CA ASP A 54 14.53 11.46 -30.08
C ASP A 54 13.51 12.56 -30.44
N TRP A 55 12.39 12.18 -31.06
CA TRP A 55 11.28 13.06 -31.42
C TRP A 55 9.99 12.65 -30.71
N ASP A 56 9.99 12.78 -29.37
CA ASP A 56 8.86 12.35 -28.53
C ASP A 56 7.73 13.39 -28.52
N TYR A 57 6.75 13.12 -29.36
CA TYR A 57 5.56 13.94 -29.48
C TYR A 57 4.32 13.32 -28.82
N SER A 58 4.46 12.16 -28.18
CA SER A 58 3.37 11.45 -27.53
C SER A 58 2.73 12.23 -26.37
N GLY A 59 1.45 11.98 -26.14
CA GLY A 59 0.72 12.47 -24.98
C GLY A 59 0.59 11.42 -23.87
N PRO A 60 0.52 11.81 -22.59
CA PRO A 60 0.14 10.89 -21.52
C PRO A 60 -1.28 10.38 -21.75
N GLY A 61 -1.48 9.09 -21.52
CA GLY A 61 -2.77 8.40 -21.69
C GLY A 61 -3.32 7.84 -20.39
N PRO A 62 -4.66 7.74 -20.24
CA PRO A 62 -5.25 7.11 -19.07
C PRO A 62 -5.08 5.60 -19.11
N PHE A 63 -4.66 5.04 -17.97
CA PHE A 63 -4.61 3.61 -17.72
C PHE A 63 -5.35 3.27 -16.43
N ALA A 64 -5.95 2.09 -16.40
CA ALA A 64 -6.53 1.48 -15.22
C ALA A 64 -6.11 0.02 -15.12
N GLY A 65 -6.08 -0.52 -13.92
CA GLY A 65 -5.62 -1.88 -13.70
C GLY A 65 -6.16 -2.54 -12.45
N LEU A 66 -5.94 -3.85 -12.40
CA LEU A 66 -6.21 -4.71 -11.26
C LEU A 66 -4.90 -5.11 -10.60
N ILE A 67 -4.92 -5.20 -9.28
CA ILE A 67 -3.81 -5.64 -8.44
C ILE A 67 -4.25 -6.88 -7.69
N LEU A 68 -3.40 -7.91 -7.70
CA LEU A 68 -3.41 -8.98 -6.72
C LEU A 68 -2.07 -8.92 -5.99
N SER A 69 -2.09 -8.81 -4.67
CA SER A 69 -0.89 -8.72 -3.86
C SER A 69 -0.82 -9.82 -2.81
N ARG A 70 0.39 -10.18 -2.41
CA ARG A 70 0.67 -11.04 -1.27
C ARG A 70 1.79 -10.43 -0.46
N GLU A 71 1.51 -10.19 0.82
CA GLU A 71 2.53 -9.78 1.76
C GLU A 71 3.37 -11.02 2.14
N LEU A 72 4.69 -10.92 1.99
CA LEU A 72 5.61 -12.01 2.37
C LEU A 72 6.30 -11.72 3.70
N HIS A 73 6.38 -10.44 4.05
CA HIS A 73 6.99 -9.88 5.26
C HIS A 73 6.43 -8.46 5.44
N PRO A 74 6.41 -7.86 6.65
CA PRO A 74 5.97 -6.47 6.83
C PRO A 74 6.57 -5.49 5.82
N ASN A 75 7.84 -5.62 5.48
CA ASN A 75 8.49 -4.78 4.47
C ASN A 75 8.36 -5.26 3.02
N TRP A 76 8.01 -6.52 2.75
CA TRP A 76 8.04 -7.11 1.40
C TRP A 76 6.66 -7.54 0.91
N THR A 77 6.26 -7.02 -0.24
CA THR A 77 5.01 -7.39 -0.91
C THR A 77 5.29 -7.77 -2.36
N VAL A 78 4.67 -8.85 -2.82
CA VAL A 78 4.66 -9.22 -4.24
C VAL A 78 3.32 -8.86 -4.84
N LEU A 79 3.33 -8.23 -6.02
CA LEU A 79 2.14 -7.77 -6.74
C LEU A 79 2.10 -8.37 -8.14
N ALA A 80 1.00 -9.02 -8.50
CA ALA A 80 0.59 -9.25 -9.87
C ALA A 80 -0.32 -8.10 -10.31
N ARG A 81 -0.05 -7.51 -11.47
CA ARG A 81 -0.82 -6.40 -12.00
C ARG A 81 -1.22 -6.65 -13.44
N VAL A 82 -2.44 -6.23 -13.77
CA VAL A 82 -2.91 -6.13 -15.16
C VAL A 82 -3.39 -4.72 -15.38
N ARG A 83 -2.71 -3.96 -16.25
CA ARG A 83 -3.09 -2.60 -16.66
C ARG A 83 -3.57 -2.60 -18.09
N ALA A 84 -4.57 -1.78 -18.39
CA ALA A 84 -5.01 -1.53 -19.75
C ALA A 84 -5.32 -0.04 -19.94
N GLY A 85 -5.03 0.48 -21.12
CA GLY A 85 -5.23 1.89 -21.41
C GLY A 85 -4.87 2.23 -22.84
N ARG A 86 -4.91 3.53 -23.14
CA ARG A 86 -4.52 4.07 -24.44
C ARG A 86 -3.69 5.32 -24.22
N ALA A 87 -2.60 5.45 -24.96
CA ALA A 87 -1.79 6.66 -25.01
C ALA A 87 -1.94 7.33 -26.38
N GLN A 88 -1.95 8.65 -26.39
CA GLN A 88 -1.99 9.41 -27.63
C GLN A 88 -0.63 9.37 -28.29
N VAL A 89 -0.65 9.26 -29.60
CA VAL A 89 0.55 9.21 -30.42
C VAL A 89 0.70 10.53 -31.17
N GLY A 90 1.90 11.13 -31.17
CA GLY A 90 2.20 12.35 -31.93
C GLY A 90 1.64 13.69 -31.37
N VAL A 91 2.10 14.79 -32.01
CA VAL A 91 2.23 16.16 -31.46
C VAL A 91 0.95 16.77 -30.89
N ASP A 92 1.10 17.47 -29.77
CA ASP A 92 0.16 18.44 -29.23
C ASP A 92 0.76 19.85 -29.41
N GLU A 93 0.63 20.46 -30.60
CA GLU A 93 1.04 21.86 -30.79
C GLU A 93 -0.15 22.81 -30.54
N PRO A 94 0.03 23.90 -29.78
CA PRO A 94 -1.03 24.85 -29.44
C PRO A 94 -1.59 25.66 -30.63
N PHE A 95 -0.97 25.58 -31.82
CA PHE A 95 -1.44 26.25 -33.04
C PHE A 95 -1.36 25.40 -34.32
N GLY A 96 -1.20 24.07 -34.21
CA GLY A 96 -1.08 23.18 -35.37
C GLY A 96 -1.51 21.75 -35.07
N GLU A 97 -2.63 21.33 -35.68
CA GLU A 97 -2.98 19.94 -36.03
C GLU A 97 -2.57 18.83 -35.04
N ALA A 98 -3.16 18.83 -33.85
CA ALA A 98 -3.04 17.75 -32.88
C ALA A 98 -3.55 16.40 -33.45
N GLY A 99 -2.72 15.35 -33.36
CA GLY A 99 -3.10 13.97 -33.68
C GLY A 99 -3.12 13.61 -35.18
N TRP A 100 -2.59 14.46 -36.05
CA TRP A 100 -2.35 14.11 -37.45
C TRP A 100 -0.89 13.65 -37.59
N SER A 101 -0.66 12.36 -37.88
CA SER A 101 0.46 12.10 -38.80
C SER A 101 0.08 12.88 -40.07
N SER A 102 0.98 13.66 -40.67
CA SER A 102 0.58 14.72 -41.63
C SER A 102 -0.28 14.29 -42.84
N GLY A 103 -0.56 12.99 -43.01
CA GLY A 103 -1.51 12.45 -43.98
C GLY A 103 -2.77 11.76 -43.41
N SER A 104 -2.94 11.57 -42.10
CA SER A 104 -4.05 10.76 -41.56
C SER A 104 -5.25 11.61 -41.15
N ALA A 105 -6.41 11.37 -41.73
CA ALA A 105 -7.64 12.15 -41.45
C ALA A 105 -8.25 11.93 -40.05
N PHE A 106 -7.59 11.17 -39.17
CA PHE A 106 -8.10 10.75 -37.85
C PHE A 106 -7.02 10.73 -36.77
N PRO A 107 -7.38 10.96 -35.49
CA PRO A 107 -6.47 10.76 -34.36
C PRO A 107 -6.16 9.28 -34.17
N LEU A 108 -4.91 9.00 -33.79
CA LEU A 108 -4.38 7.67 -33.56
C LEU A 108 -3.91 7.50 -32.10
N TYR A 109 -4.08 6.30 -31.57
CA TYR A 109 -3.75 5.94 -30.19
C TYR A 109 -3.04 4.59 -30.14
N THR A 110 -2.09 4.45 -29.22
CA THR A 110 -1.54 3.15 -28.86
C THR A 110 -2.36 2.56 -27.73
N ALA A 111 -3.19 1.56 -28.05
CA ALA A 111 -3.87 0.75 -27.04
C ALA A 111 -2.89 -0.30 -26.49
N ALA A 112 -2.76 -0.38 -25.17
CA ALA A 112 -1.82 -1.28 -24.54
C ALA A 112 -2.43 -2.01 -23.35
N THR A 113 -2.03 -3.28 -23.17
CA THR A 113 -2.30 -4.09 -21.99
C THR A 113 -0.97 -4.56 -21.41
N GLN A 114 -0.73 -4.32 -20.13
CA GLN A 114 0.46 -4.72 -19.40
C GLN A 114 0.10 -5.79 -18.39
N THR A 115 0.85 -6.89 -18.36
CA THR A 115 0.80 -7.89 -17.28
C THR A 115 2.16 -7.88 -16.59
N LEU A 116 2.19 -7.52 -15.31
CA LEU A 116 3.40 -7.25 -14.56
C LEU A 116 3.42 -8.07 -13.26
N CYS A 117 4.62 -8.52 -12.89
CA CYS A 117 4.93 -8.98 -11.54
C CYS A 117 5.90 -7.96 -10.93
N GLN A 118 5.59 -7.43 -9.75
CA GLN A 118 6.42 -6.45 -9.06
C GLN A 118 6.70 -6.92 -7.63
N VAL A 119 7.94 -6.83 -7.20
CA VAL A 119 8.32 -6.94 -5.79
C VAL A 119 8.47 -5.52 -5.24
N ARG A 120 7.78 -5.24 -4.15
CA ARG A 120 7.75 -3.95 -3.47
C ARG A 120 8.38 -4.08 -2.08
N TYR A 121 9.31 -3.18 -1.80
CA TYR A 121 9.92 -2.99 -0.48
C TYR A 121 9.42 -1.70 0.17
N ARG A 122 8.81 -1.79 1.35
CA ARG A 122 8.43 -0.66 2.20
C ARG A 122 9.56 -0.36 3.18
N PHE A 123 10.03 0.88 3.25
CA PHE A 123 11.18 1.24 4.09
C PHE A 123 10.87 1.24 5.59
N ASP A 124 9.63 1.56 5.98
CA ASP A 124 9.19 1.62 7.38
C ASP A 124 7.71 1.23 7.46
N ALA A 125 7.44 -0.07 7.54
CA ALA A 125 6.10 -0.65 7.43
C ALA A 125 5.24 -0.52 8.70
N SER A 126 5.84 -0.16 9.83
CA SER A 126 5.10 0.06 11.10
C SER A 126 4.38 1.41 11.11
N ARG A 127 4.78 2.36 10.25
CA ARG A 127 4.11 3.65 10.14
C ARG A 127 2.81 3.55 9.35
N PRO A 128 1.82 4.41 9.63
CA PRO A 128 0.58 4.46 8.86
C PRO A 128 0.79 4.88 7.40
N TYR A 129 1.92 5.51 7.08
CA TYR A 129 2.38 5.80 5.73
C TYR A 129 3.85 5.39 5.58
N SER A 130 4.15 4.68 4.50
CA SER A 130 5.48 4.11 4.23
C SER A 130 5.90 4.46 2.80
N PRO A 131 7.06 5.11 2.60
CA PRO A 131 7.65 5.16 1.27
C PRO A 131 8.05 3.75 0.84
N PHE A 132 7.99 3.49 -0.46
CA PHE A 132 8.36 2.21 -1.03
C PHE A 132 9.21 2.35 -2.29
N PHE A 133 9.94 1.28 -2.58
CA PHE A 133 10.62 1.03 -3.83
C PHE A 133 10.09 -0.28 -4.44
N GLY A 134 9.89 -0.30 -5.76
CA GLY A 134 9.39 -1.45 -6.50
C GLY A 134 10.28 -1.81 -7.66
N LEU A 135 10.50 -3.11 -7.85
CA LEU A 135 11.12 -3.69 -9.04
C LEU A 135 10.16 -4.68 -9.66
N GLY A 136 9.85 -4.48 -10.93
CA GLY A 136 8.92 -5.33 -11.66
C GLY A 136 9.44 -5.76 -13.01
N PHE A 137 8.78 -6.78 -13.55
CA PHE A 137 8.96 -7.23 -14.91
C PHE A 137 7.64 -7.75 -15.45
N GLY A 138 7.53 -7.85 -16.77
CA GLY A 138 6.34 -8.42 -17.36
C GLY A 138 6.27 -8.25 -18.86
N VAL A 139 5.07 -8.20 -19.40
CA VAL A 139 4.83 -8.11 -20.84
C VAL A 139 3.82 -7.02 -21.12
N ARG A 140 4.08 -6.22 -22.15
CA ARG A 140 3.11 -5.30 -22.74
C ARG A 140 2.72 -5.79 -24.11
N SER A 141 1.43 -6.00 -24.33
CA SER A 141 0.86 -6.15 -25.68
C SER A 141 0.30 -4.80 -26.12
N TRP A 142 0.61 -4.37 -27.33
CA TRP A 142 0.19 -3.06 -27.83
C TRP A 142 -0.27 -3.14 -29.29
N LYS A 143 -1.15 -2.21 -29.68
CA LYS A 143 -1.63 -2.02 -31.06
C LYS A 143 -1.99 -0.55 -31.28
N VAL A 144 -1.59 0.01 -32.41
CA VAL A 144 -2.03 1.33 -32.85
C VAL A 144 -3.43 1.22 -33.43
N ILE A 145 -4.33 2.08 -32.98
CA ILE A 145 -5.73 2.11 -33.36
C ILE A 145 -6.19 3.54 -33.62
N ARG A 146 -7.26 3.67 -34.41
CA ARG A 146 -8.02 4.92 -34.53
C ARG A 146 -8.91 5.17 -33.31
N THR A 147 -9.44 6.38 -33.19
CA THR A 147 -10.44 6.76 -32.17
C THR A 147 -11.67 5.85 -32.14
N ASP A 148 -12.09 5.33 -33.30
CA ASP A 148 -13.22 4.41 -33.46
C ASP A 148 -12.84 2.92 -33.24
N GLY A 149 -11.57 2.64 -32.94
CA GLY A 149 -11.04 1.30 -32.72
C GLY A 149 -10.72 0.53 -34.01
N ALA A 150 -10.87 1.15 -35.19
CA ALA A 150 -10.46 0.56 -36.45
C ALA A 150 -8.93 0.58 -36.63
N GLU A 151 -8.44 -0.21 -37.58
CA GLU A 151 -7.01 -0.23 -37.94
C GLU A 151 -6.58 1.11 -38.55
N PRO A 152 -5.33 1.54 -38.32
CA PRO A 152 -4.83 2.82 -38.80
C PRO A 152 -4.78 2.81 -40.34
N GLY A 153 -5.39 3.81 -40.96
CA GLY A 153 -5.39 4.04 -42.41
C GLY A 153 -5.34 5.55 -42.68
N TRP A 154 -4.74 5.96 -43.79
CA TRP A 154 -4.61 7.39 -44.14
C TRP A 154 -5.99 8.03 -44.35
N PHE A 155 -6.84 7.35 -45.13
CA PHE A 155 -8.22 7.73 -45.39
C PHE A 155 -9.21 6.60 -45.08
N PRO A 156 -10.53 6.89 -44.99
CA PRO A 156 -11.54 5.85 -44.81
C PRO A 156 -11.54 4.81 -45.92
N GLY A 157 -11.29 3.54 -45.56
CA GLY A 157 -11.32 2.42 -46.51
C GLY A 157 -9.99 2.12 -47.19
N ASP A 158 -8.91 2.81 -46.83
CA ASP A 158 -7.55 2.47 -47.26
C ASP A 158 -7.04 1.21 -46.56
N ASP A 159 -6.00 0.62 -47.16
CA ASP A 159 -5.23 -0.45 -46.52
C ASP A 159 -4.57 0.05 -45.21
N PRO A 160 -4.38 -0.84 -44.22
CA PRO A 160 -3.70 -0.49 -42.99
C PRO A 160 -2.30 0.07 -43.22
N ILE A 161 -1.90 1.04 -42.39
CA ILE A 161 -0.54 1.59 -42.39
C ILE A 161 0.37 0.65 -41.60
N ASP A 162 1.49 0.28 -42.20
CA ASP A 162 2.60 -0.40 -41.53
C ASP A 162 3.64 0.60 -40.99
N GLY A 163 4.31 0.24 -39.90
CA GLY A 163 5.51 0.91 -39.40
C GLY A 163 6.78 0.31 -40.01
N PHE A 164 7.95 0.71 -39.50
CA PHE A 164 9.24 0.19 -39.95
C PHE A 164 10.10 -0.31 -38.78
N ASP A 165 10.88 -1.37 -39.01
CA ASP A 165 11.94 -1.84 -38.09
C ASP A 165 13.27 -1.09 -38.32
N LEU A 166 14.27 -1.35 -37.46
CA LEU A 166 15.61 -0.74 -37.55
C LEU A 166 16.36 -1.09 -38.84
N GLU A 167 15.97 -2.17 -39.51
CA GLU A 167 16.48 -2.60 -40.80
C GLU A 167 15.71 -1.98 -41.98
N GLY A 168 14.65 -1.23 -41.72
CA GLY A 168 13.81 -0.55 -42.69
C GLY A 168 12.77 -1.45 -43.37
N ASN A 169 12.46 -2.62 -42.82
CA ASN A 169 11.38 -3.47 -43.30
C ASN A 169 10.03 -3.00 -42.74
N GLU A 170 8.99 -3.13 -43.55
CA GLU A 170 7.61 -2.85 -43.14
C GLU A 170 7.14 -3.87 -42.10
N VAL A 171 6.59 -3.38 -40.99
CA VAL A 171 6.07 -4.19 -39.89
C VAL A 171 4.70 -3.67 -39.42
N PRO A 172 3.76 -4.56 -39.06
CA PRO A 172 2.48 -4.12 -38.52
C PRO A 172 2.66 -3.28 -37.25
N LEU A 173 1.80 -2.27 -37.07
CA LEU A 173 1.73 -1.43 -35.88
C LEU A 173 1.07 -2.15 -34.68
N GLU A 174 1.53 -3.37 -34.39
CA GLU A 174 1.17 -4.15 -33.22
C GLU A 174 2.35 -5.02 -32.74
N GLY A 175 2.43 -5.26 -31.44
CA GLY A 175 3.59 -5.93 -30.87
C GLY A 175 3.43 -6.40 -29.43
N LYS A 176 4.49 -7.07 -28.97
CA LYS A 176 4.64 -7.52 -27.59
C LYS A 176 6.06 -7.23 -27.11
N ASP A 177 6.17 -6.51 -26.00
CA ASP A 177 7.45 -6.17 -25.39
C ASP A 177 7.58 -6.87 -24.05
N PHE A 178 8.77 -7.38 -23.74
CA PHE A 178 9.12 -7.70 -22.35
C PHE A 178 9.50 -6.40 -21.63
N LEU A 179 8.94 -6.15 -20.46
CA LEU A 179 9.17 -4.94 -19.68
C LEU A 179 9.98 -5.24 -18.43
N TRP A 180 10.85 -4.30 -18.08
CA TRP A 180 11.32 -4.06 -16.71
C TRP A 180 10.68 -2.79 -16.19
N GLU A 181 10.36 -2.75 -14.90
CA GLU A 181 9.76 -1.63 -14.22
C GLU A 181 10.56 -1.29 -12.95
N VAL A 182 10.85 -0.01 -12.77
CA VAL A 182 11.26 0.56 -11.49
C VAL A 182 10.14 1.47 -11.01
N ALA A 183 9.81 1.39 -9.72
CA ALA A 183 8.73 2.17 -9.13
C ALA A 183 9.14 2.76 -7.79
N PHE A 184 8.63 3.95 -7.49
CA PHE A 184 8.80 4.62 -6.21
C PHE A 184 7.46 5.23 -5.82
N GLY A 185 7.17 5.26 -4.53
CA GLY A 185 5.91 5.82 -4.10
C GLY A 185 5.76 5.86 -2.59
N VAL A 186 4.54 6.19 -2.19
CA VAL A 186 4.10 6.14 -0.80
C VAL A 186 2.85 5.30 -0.74
N GLU A 187 2.77 4.48 0.30
CA GLU A 187 1.62 3.66 0.61
C GLU A 187 1.16 3.95 2.03
N ALA A 188 -0.15 4.11 2.23
CA ALA A 188 -0.77 4.32 3.52
C ALA A 188 -1.82 3.25 3.79
N THR A 189 -1.99 2.87 5.05
CA THR A 189 -3.04 1.94 5.47
C THR A 189 -4.11 2.67 6.27
N LEU A 190 -5.36 2.58 5.80
CA LEU A 190 -6.54 3.19 6.40
C LEU A 190 -7.44 2.09 6.98
N GLY A 191 -7.80 2.21 8.26
CA GLY A 191 -8.74 1.29 8.92
C GLY A 191 -8.30 -0.19 8.91
N GLY A 192 -6.99 -0.44 9.03
CA GLY A 192 -6.39 -1.79 9.11
C GLY A 192 -6.27 -2.53 7.76
N ASN A 193 -7.29 -2.45 6.91
CA ASN A 193 -7.42 -3.32 5.73
C ASN A 193 -7.36 -2.60 4.38
N LEU A 194 -7.53 -1.27 4.33
CA LEU A 194 -7.50 -0.53 3.07
C LEU A 194 -6.15 0.14 2.86
N GLY A 195 -5.36 -0.36 1.92
CA GLY A 195 -4.16 0.30 1.41
C GLY A 195 -4.50 1.35 0.36
N VAL A 196 -3.90 2.53 0.47
CA VAL A 196 -3.91 3.59 -0.56
C VAL A 196 -2.47 3.84 -0.97
N SER A 197 -2.17 3.85 -2.26
CA SER A 197 -0.83 4.07 -2.76
C SER A 197 -0.79 5.12 -3.86
N ALA A 198 0.29 5.90 -3.89
CA ALA A 198 0.65 6.76 -5.00
C ALA A 198 2.03 6.32 -5.51
N GLU A 199 2.10 5.95 -6.78
CA GLU A 199 3.27 5.34 -7.42
C GLU A 199 3.69 6.14 -8.64
N ALA A 200 4.95 6.54 -8.71
CA ALA A 200 5.62 6.93 -9.95
C ALA A 200 6.45 5.74 -10.43
N PHE A 201 6.44 5.47 -11.73
CA PHE A 201 7.18 4.35 -12.30
C PHE A 201 7.84 4.72 -13.62
N TYR A 202 8.89 3.98 -13.94
CA TYR A 202 9.57 4.01 -15.22
C TYR A 202 9.79 2.58 -15.72
N GLN A 203 9.45 2.35 -16.97
CA GLN A 203 9.49 1.06 -17.63
C GLN A 203 10.46 1.10 -18.80
N VAL A 204 11.20 0.01 -19.01
CA VAL A 204 12.04 -0.20 -20.18
C VAL A 204 11.72 -1.55 -20.83
N GLY A 205 11.50 -1.54 -22.13
CA GLY A 205 11.22 -2.68 -22.98
C GLY A 205 12.52 -3.31 -23.47
N GLN A 206 12.68 -4.61 -23.23
CA GLN A 206 13.77 -5.40 -23.80
C GLN A 206 13.36 -6.04 -25.11
N GLY A 207 14.30 -6.07 -26.05
CA GLY A 207 14.11 -6.71 -27.35
C GLY A 207 13.17 -5.96 -28.29
N ASN A 208 12.84 -4.69 -28.01
CA ASN A 208 12.13 -3.87 -28.98
C ASN A 208 13.13 -3.27 -29.99
N ASP A 209 13.19 -3.87 -31.16
CA ASP A 209 13.83 -3.40 -32.39
C ASP A 209 12.82 -2.72 -33.35
N ARG A 210 11.56 -2.62 -32.92
CA ARG A 210 10.48 -1.96 -33.67
C ARG A 210 10.31 -0.54 -33.17
N ASP A 211 10.16 0.38 -34.11
CA ASP A 211 9.70 1.73 -33.78
C ASP A 211 8.18 1.74 -33.83
N SER A 212 7.51 1.47 -32.70
CA SER A 212 6.11 1.89 -32.53
C SER A 212 5.47 1.47 -31.20
N SER A 213 5.97 1.95 -30.06
CA SER A 213 5.01 2.39 -29.05
C SER A 213 4.56 3.83 -29.37
N GLY A 214 4.26 4.11 -30.66
CA GLY A 214 4.19 5.46 -31.26
C GLY A 214 4.21 5.46 -32.81
N LEU A 215 4.03 6.62 -33.48
CA LEU A 215 3.90 6.78 -34.95
C LEU A 215 5.17 7.34 -35.61
N SER A 216 6.28 7.42 -34.88
CA SER A 216 7.56 7.97 -35.35
C SER A 216 8.02 7.37 -36.68
N SER A 217 7.71 6.09 -36.95
CA SER A 217 8.15 5.36 -38.15
C SER A 217 7.31 5.59 -39.40
N VAL A 218 6.13 6.21 -39.32
CA VAL A 218 5.23 6.36 -40.49
C VAL A 218 5.87 7.21 -41.62
N TRP A 219 6.96 7.92 -41.30
CA TRP A 219 7.72 8.75 -42.23
C TRP A 219 8.86 8.01 -42.96
N GLY A 220 9.02 6.72 -42.71
CA GLY A 220 9.98 5.83 -43.37
C GLY A 220 11.21 5.46 -42.53
N PRO A 221 12.08 4.58 -43.04
CA PRO A 221 13.18 3.96 -42.28
C PRO A 221 14.19 4.93 -41.65
N ALA A 222 14.31 6.15 -42.21
CA ALA A 222 15.22 7.17 -41.72
C ALA A 222 14.77 7.82 -40.40
N HIS A 223 13.55 7.54 -39.95
CA HIS A 223 12.92 8.11 -38.77
C HIS A 223 12.66 7.07 -37.66
N VAL A 224 13.20 5.85 -37.81
CA VAL A 224 13.05 4.76 -36.86
C VAL A 224 13.99 4.96 -35.67
N ASP A 225 13.44 5.14 -34.48
CA ASP A 225 14.16 5.04 -33.22
C ASP A 225 13.57 3.95 -32.31
N ALA A 226 14.45 3.17 -31.68
CA ALA A 226 14.05 2.01 -30.88
C ALA A 226 13.42 2.45 -29.55
N ASN A 227 12.12 2.72 -29.58
CA ASN A 227 11.38 3.27 -28.46
C ASN A 227 11.09 2.19 -27.43
N ARG A 228 11.82 2.28 -26.32
CA ARG A 228 11.84 1.24 -25.29
C ARG A 228 11.21 1.69 -23.99
N ALA A 229 11.01 2.99 -23.75
CA ALA A 229 10.64 3.45 -22.43
C ALA A 229 9.18 3.88 -22.30
N ALA A 230 8.65 3.81 -21.08
CA ALA A 230 7.39 4.46 -20.70
C ALA A 230 7.49 4.90 -19.24
N GLY A 231 6.83 6.00 -18.90
CA GLY A 231 6.79 6.50 -17.53
C GLY A 231 5.40 6.96 -17.15
N GLY A 232 5.10 6.96 -15.85
CA GLY A 232 3.76 7.33 -15.43
C GLY A 232 3.59 7.47 -13.93
N GLY A 233 2.38 7.87 -13.56
CA GLY A 233 1.93 8.00 -12.19
C GLY A 233 0.59 7.28 -12.01
N LEU A 234 0.47 6.49 -10.95
CA LEU A 234 -0.71 5.69 -10.62
C LEU A 234 -1.13 5.93 -9.17
N ILE A 235 -2.42 5.94 -8.93
CA ILE A 235 -3.01 5.82 -7.61
C ILE A 235 -3.64 4.44 -7.50
N GLY A 236 -3.33 3.72 -6.42
CA GLY A 236 -3.83 2.37 -6.15
C GLY A 236 -4.62 2.29 -4.87
N LEU A 237 -5.71 1.53 -4.88
CA LEU A 237 -6.49 1.14 -3.71
C LEU A 237 -6.41 -0.38 -3.59
N THR A 238 -5.99 -0.91 -2.44
CA THR A 238 -5.82 -2.34 -2.21
C THR A 238 -6.52 -2.77 -0.94
N TRP A 239 -7.50 -3.65 -1.04
CA TRP A 239 -8.15 -4.26 0.11
C TRP A 239 -7.38 -5.50 0.54
N ARG A 240 -6.86 -5.50 1.77
CA ARG A 240 -6.15 -6.62 2.39
C ARG A 240 -7.13 -7.53 3.12
N PHE A 241 -6.94 -8.84 3.00
CA PHE A 241 -7.75 -9.86 3.62
C PHE A 241 -6.93 -11.12 3.94
N GLY A 242 -7.43 -11.90 4.89
CA GLY A 242 -6.75 -13.12 5.33
C GLY A 242 -5.48 -12.85 6.13
N ALA A 243 -5.45 -11.74 6.89
CA ALA A 243 -4.54 -11.63 8.02
C ALA A 243 -4.98 -12.68 9.05
N HIS A 244 -4.04 -13.53 9.48
CA HIS A 244 -4.32 -14.54 10.50
C HIS A 244 -4.37 -13.82 11.86
N ASP A 245 -5.34 -14.20 12.67
CA ASP A 245 -5.61 -13.69 14.00
C ASP A 245 -6.02 -14.94 14.78
N ARG A 246 -5.06 -15.50 15.50
CA ARG A 246 -5.10 -16.86 16.06
C ARG A 246 -5.98 -16.96 17.28
N ASP A 247 -5.99 -15.94 18.12
CA ASP A 247 -6.81 -15.85 19.33
C ASP A 247 -8.10 -15.05 19.14
N GLY A 248 -8.22 -14.32 18.03
CA GLY A 248 -9.46 -13.67 17.61
C GLY A 248 -9.72 -12.33 18.32
N ASP A 249 -8.67 -11.69 18.83
CA ASP A 249 -8.78 -10.43 19.55
C ASP A 249 -8.85 -9.20 18.62
N GLY A 250 -8.72 -9.39 17.30
CA GLY A 250 -8.78 -8.35 16.29
C GLY A 250 -7.44 -7.66 15.98
N VAL A 251 -6.36 -8.08 16.62
CA VAL A 251 -4.97 -7.75 16.28
C VAL A 251 -4.42 -8.90 15.42
N PRO A 252 -3.99 -8.64 14.18
CA PRO A 252 -3.40 -9.69 13.36
C PRO A 252 -2.10 -10.24 13.96
N ASP A 253 -1.86 -11.55 13.87
CA ASP A 253 -0.67 -12.28 14.36
C ASP A 253 0.68 -11.61 14.00
N ASP A 254 0.73 -10.87 12.88
CA ASP A 254 1.95 -10.21 12.40
C ASP A 254 2.21 -8.85 13.06
N ARG A 255 1.26 -8.37 13.86
CA ARG A 255 1.29 -7.13 14.66
C ARG A 255 0.95 -7.38 16.13
N ASP A 256 0.67 -8.62 16.46
CA ASP A 256 0.30 -9.10 17.78
C ASP A 256 1.56 -9.59 18.50
N SER A 257 1.79 -9.03 19.69
CA SER A 257 2.91 -9.39 20.56
C SER A 257 2.65 -10.70 21.32
N CYS A 258 1.39 -11.07 21.51
CA CYS A 258 0.91 -12.30 22.12
C CYS A 258 -0.05 -13.09 21.20
N PRO A 259 0.39 -13.60 20.04
CA PRO A 259 -0.48 -14.20 19.00
C PRO A 259 -1.29 -15.47 19.34
N ASP A 260 -1.28 -15.92 20.59
CA ASP A 260 -2.03 -17.08 21.05
C ASP A 260 -2.89 -16.73 22.28
N ILE A 261 -2.88 -15.47 22.73
CA ILE A 261 -3.54 -15.00 23.94
C ILE A 261 -4.25 -13.69 23.59
N PRO A 262 -5.58 -13.66 23.63
CA PRO A 262 -6.32 -12.49 23.21
C PRO A 262 -6.10 -11.31 24.17
N GLU A 263 -5.92 -10.13 23.60
CA GLU A 263 -5.97 -8.82 24.25
C GLU A 263 -7.22 -8.63 25.14
N ASP A 264 -7.05 -7.98 26.30
CA ASP A 264 -8.12 -7.69 27.27
C ASP A 264 -8.55 -6.22 27.26
N ARG A 265 -9.03 -5.76 26.10
CA ARG A 265 -9.48 -4.38 25.81
C ARG A 265 -10.22 -3.67 26.96
N ASP A 266 -9.47 -2.98 27.80
CA ASP A 266 -9.94 -2.23 28.96
C ASP A 266 -9.60 -0.73 28.86
N GLY A 267 -8.87 -0.33 27.80
CA GLY A 267 -8.45 1.03 27.54
C GLY A 267 -6.99 1.32 27.89
N PHE A 268 -6.26 0.33 28.38
CA PHE A 268 -4.82 0.35 28.58
C PHE A 268 -4.13 -0.48 27.49
N ASN A 269 -3.18 0.11 26.76
CA ASN A 269 -2.34 -0.55 25.75
C ASN A 269 -2.99 -1.50 24.71
N ASP A 270 -4.32 -1.48 24.49
CA ASP A 270 -5.14 -2.32 23.58
C ASP A 270 -4.64 -2.58 22.12
N THR A 271 -3.50 -2.03 21.71
CA THR A 271 -2.96 -2.08 20.34
C THR A 271 -1.77 -3.00 20.16
N ASP A 272 -1.18 -3.54 21.23
CA ASP A 272 0.00 -4.41 21.13
C ASP A 272 -0.34 -5.91 21.03
N GLY A 273 -1.59 -6.28 21.31
CA GLY A 273 -2.11 -7.65 21.18
C GLY A 273 -1.81 -8.52 22.40
N CYS A 274 -1.26 -7.96 23.47
CA CYS A 274 -0.99 -8.68 24.70
C CYS A 274 -1.93 -8.20 25.81
N PRO A 275 -2.63 -9.11 26.51
CA PRO A 275 -3.43 -8.69 27.64
C PRO A 275 -2.53 -8.12 28.76
N ASP A 276 -3.00 -7.05 29.38
CA ASP A 276 -2.39 -6.36 30.50
C ASP A 276 -3.26 -6.59 31.75
N PRO A 277 -3.05 -7.69 32.51
CA PRO A 277 -3.93 -8.08 33.62
C PRO A 277 -3.69 -7.31 34.93
N ASP A 278 -2.73 -6.38 34.93
CA ASP A 278 -2.29 -5.52 36.05
C ASP A 278 -1.61 -4.28 35.44
N ASN A 279 -2.42 -3.28 35.12
CA ASN A 279 -2.04 -2.13 34.31
C ASN A 279 -0.99 -1.22 34.98
N ASP A 280 -1.08 -1.01 36.30
CA ASP A 280 -0.14 -0.16 37.04
C ASP A 280 0.98 -0.92 37.77
N GLN A 281 0.93 -2.25 37.71
CA GLN A 281 2.00 -3.17 38.12
C GLN A 281 2.27 -3.15 39.62
N ASP A 282 1.24 -2.93 40.43
CA ASP A 282 1.33 -3.00 41.88
C ASP A 282 1.20 -4.43 42.45
N GLY A 283 0.74 -5.39 41.62
CA GLY A 283 0.55 -6.79 41.96
C GLY A 283 -0.90 -7.19 42.26
N ILE A 284 -1.86 -6.25 42.20
CA ILE A 284 -3.29 -6.47 42.30
C ILE A 284 -3.87 -6.49 40.87
N PRO A 285 -4.41 -7.62 40.40
CA PRO A 285 -4.95 -7.69 39.04
C PRO A 285 -6.15 -6.75 38.85
N ASP A 286 -6.28 -6.11 37.69
CA ASP A 286 -7.30 -5.08 37.40
C ASP A 286 -8.74 -5.52 37.72
N ALA A 287 -9.02 -6.82 37.56
CA ALA A 287 -10.33 -7.41 37.88
C ALA A 287 -10.71 -7.35 39.37
N ARG A 288 -9.74 -7.07 40.26
CA ARG A 288 -9.90 -6.95 41.71
C ARG A 288 -9.46 -5.58 42.25
N ASP A 289 -8.99 -4.72 41.37
CA ASP A 289 -8.47 -3.40 41.69
C ASP A 289 -9.58 -2.34 41.53
N LEU A 290 -9.79 -1.50 42.55
CA LEU A 290 -10.72 -0.36 42.48
C LEU A 290 -10.12 0.82 41.69
N CYS A 291 -8.80 0.90 41.61
CA CYS A 291 -8.03 1.90 40.88
C CYS A 291 -7.02 1.26 39.89
N PRO A 292 -7.48 0.59 38.81
CA PRO A 292 -6.65 -0.18 37.85
C PRO A 292 -5.58 0.59 37.06
N ASN A 293 -5.24 1.81 37.43
CA ASN A 293 -4.26 2.64 36.73
C ASN A 293 -3.46 3.51 37.74
N LEU A 294 -3.62 3.27 39.04
CA LEU A 294 -2.99 3.99 40.12
C LEU A 294 -2.47 2.98 41.14
N ALA A 295 -1.18 2.68 41.04
CA ALA A 295 -0.53 1.70 41.90
C ALA A 295 -0.75 1.99 43.39
N GLU A 296 -1.14 0.94 44.12
CA GLU A 296 -1.21 0.86 45.58
C GLU A 296 0.13 1.21 46.24
N ASP A 297 0.08 1.88 47.41
CA ASP A 297 1.28 2.32 48.13
C ASP A 297 1.71 1.39 49.29
N PHE A 298 0.90 0.37 49.58
CA PHE A 298 1.15 -0.73 50.52
C PHE A 298 1.63 -0.24 51.90
N ASP A 299 0.91 0.69 52.50
CA ASP A 299 1.24 1.29 53.79
C ASP A 299 0.63 0.56 55.02
N GLY A 300 -0.22 -0.43 54.78
CA GLY A 300 -0.88 -1.24 55.80
C GLY A 300 -2.33 -0.82 56.09
N PHE A 301 -2.85 0.17 55.37
CA PHE A 301 -4.23 0.60 55.38
C PHE A 301 -4.88 0.24 54.04
N GLU A 302 -6.05 -0.42 54.08
CA GLU A 302 -6.86 -0.78 52.89
C GLU A 302 -6.14 -1.42 51.65
N ASP A 303 -4.87 -1.86 51.78
CA ASP A 303 -3.98 -2.50 50.77
C ASP A 303 -4.58 -3.62 49.87
N GLU A 304 -5.77 -4.13 50.19
CA GLU A 304 -6.43 -5.18 49.40
C GLU A 304 -7.36 -4.61 48.30
N ASP A 305 -7.60 -3.30 48.29
CA ASP A 305 -8.55 -2.65 47.37
C ASP A 305 -7.90 -2.07 46.10
N GLY A 306 -6.58 -1.86 46.11
CA GLY A 306 -5.77 -1.43 44.97
C GLY A 306 -5.79 0.08 44.72
N CYS A 307 -6.37 0.86 45.63
CA CYS A 307 -6.38 2.30 45.55
C CYS A 307 -5.43 2.91 46.58
N PRO A 308 -4.42 3.70 46.16
CA PRO A 308 -3.57 4.38 47.12
C PRO A 308 -4.37 5.40 47.93
N GLU A 309 -4.40 5.23 49.25
CA GLU A 309 -4.90 6.23 50.16
C GLU A 309 -3.86 7.32 50.41
N VAL A 310 -4.31 8.57 50.36
CA VAL A 310 -3.43 9.73 50.61
C VAL A 310 -3.66 10.36 51.98
N ASP A 311 -4.69 9.89 52.71
CA ASP A 311 -5.16 10.36 54.02
C ASP A 311 -5.99 9.23 54.68
N ASN A 312 -5.30 8.34 55.41
CA ASN A 312 -5.87 7.08 55.92
C ASN A 312 -6.96 7.28 56.99
N ASP A 313 -6.85 8.32 57.82
CA ASP A 313 -7.84 8.59 58.88
C ASP A 313 -8.92 9.62 58.47
N GLY A 314 -8.74 10.27 57.32
CA GLY A 314 -9.70 11.18 56.71
C GLY A 314 -9.88 12.48 57.49
N ASP A 315 -8.88 12.91 58.26
CA ASP A 315 -8.92 14.14 59.05
C ASP A 315 -8.62 15.42 58.22
N GLY A 316 -8.15 15.24 56.98
CA GLY A 316 -7.79 16.30 56.04
C GLY A 316 -6.29 16.62 55.98
N VAL A 317 -5.44 15.87 56.68
CA VAL A 317 -3.97 15.99 56.67
C VAL A 317 -3.35 14.72 56.08
N LEU A 318 -2.89 14.81 54.83
CA LEU A 318 -2.23 13.68 54.13
C LEU A 318 -1.18 12.94 54.97
N ASP A 319 -1.12 11.60 54.88
CA ASP A 319 -0.32 10.72 55.75
C ASP A 319 1.16 11.10 55.83
N GLY A 320 1.76 11.47 54.69
CA GLY A 320 3.15 11.94 54.63
C GLY A 320 3.44 13.21 55.45
N ARG A 321 2.41 13.90 55.97
CA ARG A 321 2.50 15.09 56.84
C ARG A 321 1.78 14.91 58.17
N ASP A 322 1.05 13.82 58.36
CA ASP A 322 0.33 13.54 59.58
C ASP A 322 1.27 12.99 60.67
N ARG A 323 1.11 13.51 61.89
CA ARG A 323 1.84 13.03 63.07
C ARG A 323 0.97 12.12 63.95
N CYS A 324 -0.31 12.01 63.66
CA CYS A 324 -1.33 11.35 64.44
C CYS A 324 -2.25 10.48 63.54
N PRO A 325 -1.71 9.42 62.89
CA PRO A 325 -2.32 8.63 61.78
C PRO A 325 -3.56 7.78 62.13
N ASP A 326 -4.20 8.01 63.28
CA ASP A 326 -5.33 7.21 63.78
C ASP A 326 -6.40 8.13 64.39
N THR A 327 -6.56 9.35 63.88
CA THR A 327 -7.48 10.33 64.45
C THR A 327 -8.94 9.93 64.20
N PRO A 328 -9.79 9.82 65.24
CA PRO A 328 -11.16 9.38 65.05
C PRO A 328 -11.97 10.30 64.13
N PRO A 329 -12.81 9.74 63.23
CA PRO A 329 -13.62 10.54 62.31
C PRO A 329 -14.46 11.60 63.02
N GLY A 330 -14.41 12.83 62.51
CA GLY A 330 -15.13 13.99 63.07
C GLY A 330 -14.42 14.70 64.22
N THR A 331 -13.19 14.32 64.56
CA THR A 331 -12.33 15.06 65.49
C THR A 331 -11.82 16.33 64.82
N LEU A 332 -11.79 17.45 65.54
CA LEU A 332 -11.13 18.66 65.06
C LEU A 332 -9.62 18.53 65.28
N VAL A 333 -8.85 18.59 64.20
CA VAL A 333 -7.40 18.43 64.20
C VAL A 333 -6.66 19.74 63.96
N ASP A 334 -5.40 19.78 64.35
CA ASP A 334 -4.48 20.86 63.99
C ASP A 334 -3.84 20.62 62.61
N LYS A 335 -2.89 21.47 62.22
CA LYS A 335 -2.16 21.35 60.93
C LYS A 335 -1.24 20.12 60.83
N HIS A 336 -1.15 19.33 61.89
CA HIS A 336 -0.32 18.14 62.02
C HIS A 336 -1.17 16.88 62.23
N GLY A 337 -2.48 16.95 62.02
CA GLY A 337 -3.44 15.86 62.16
C GLY A 337 -3.73 15.46 63.62
N CYS A 338 -3.26 16.23 64.60
CA CYS A 338 -3.43 15.86 66.01
C CYS A 338 -4.68 16.52 66.62
N PRO A 339 -5.45 15.81 67.49
CA PRO A 339 -6.65 16.33 68.13
C PRO A 339 -6.42 17.64 68.88
N LEU A 340 -7.29 18.62 68.66
CA LEU A 340 -7.30 19.86 69.43
C LEU A 340 -7.75 19.55 70.87
N ASP A 341 -6.83 19.63 71.83
CA ASP A 341 -7.15 19.46 73.25
C ASP A 341 -8.19 20.50 73.68
N SER A 342 -9.41 20.04 73.98
CA SER A 342 -10.54 20.87 74.45
C SER A 342 -10.32 21.51 75.83
N GLY A 343 -9.08 21.61 76.31
CA GLY A 343 -8.76 21.73 77.74
C GLY A 343 -7.67 22.73 78.17
N ARG A 344 -7.00 23.49 77.29
CA ARG A 344 -6.03 24.49 77.81
C ARG A 344 -5.91 25.74 76.94
N PRO A 345 -6.30 26.93 77.46
CA PRO A 345 -5.92 28.19 76.83
C PRO A 345 -4.43 28.43 77.02
N ASP A 346 -3.83 28.99 75.97
CA ASP A 346 -2.47 29.50 75.78
C ASP A 346 -1.77 30.04 77.05
#